data_AF-A0A9D7BPQ5-F1
#
_entry.id   AF-A0A9D7BPQ5-F1
#
_cell.length_a   1.000
_cell.length_b   1.000
_cell.length_c   1.000
_cell.angle_alpha   90.00
_cell.angle_beta   90.00
_cell.angle_gamma   90.00
#
_symmetry.space_group_name_H-M   'P 1'
#
loop_
_entity.id
_entity.type
_entity.pdbx_description
1 polymer ?
#
loop_
_entity_poly.entity_id
_entity_poly.type
_entity_poly.pdbx_seq_one_letter_code
_entity_poly.pdbx_strand_id
1 'polypeptide(L)'
;MVPTFVVTIHKYHTRSSNYLFIVINPDGCRKTALLELIVNPQPNVTTVVTNEVCDNENNGSVTVSTTSTGGSYEYRITSTAFPI
;
A
#
# COMPACT_ATOMS: atom_id res chain seq x y z
N MET A 1 22.13 -0.48 -32.43
CA MET A 1 21.56 0.50 -31.49
C MET A 1 20.18 0.01 -31.09
N VAL A 2 19.95 -0.37 -29.83
CA VAL A 2 18.62 -0.80 -29.36
C VAL A 2 17.93 0.46 -28.82
N PRO A 3 16.77 0.87 -29.34
CA PRO A 3 16.10 2.06 -28.84
C PRO A 3 15.58 1.81 -27.42
N THR A 4 16.02 2.64 -26.48
CA THR A 4 15.48 2.66 -25.12
C THR A 4 14.18 3.46 -25.13
N PHE A 5 13.05 2.81 -24.84
CA PHE A 5 11.75 3.49 -24.72
C PHE A 5 11.41 3.68 -23.25
N VAL A 6 11.09 4.93 -22.88
CA VAL A 6 10.58 5.28 -21.55
C VAL A 6 9.06 5.27 -21.62
N VAL A 7 8.42 4.39 -20.85
CA VAL A 7 6.96 4.34 -20.70
C VAL A 7 6.57 5.17 -19.48
N THR A 8 5.85 6.27 -19.70
CA THR A 8 5.35 7.12 -18.62
C THR A 8 3.89 6.75 -18.32
N ILE A 9 3.64 6.26 -17.10
CA ILE A 9 2.27 5.99 -16.63
C ILE A 9 1.68 7.31 -16.11
N HIS A 10 0.58 7.77 -16.72
CA HIS A 10 -0.05 9.07 -16.41
C HIS A 10 -1.17 8.97 -15.36
N LYS A 11 -1.49 7.78 -14.86
CA LYS A 11 -2.56 7.56 -13.86
C LYS A 11 -2.09 6.65 -12.73
N TYR A 12 -2.61 6.91 -11.53
CA TYR A 12 -2.48 6.00 -10.39
C TYR A 12 -3.27 4.72 -10.64
N HIS A 13 -2.63 3.57 -10.45
CA HIS A 13 -3.25 2.26 -10.63
C HIS A 13 -3.73 1.71 -9.28
N THR A 14 -4.91 1.10 -9.24
CA THR A 14 -5.55 0.62 -7.99
C THR A 14 -5.54 -0.90 -7.86
N ARG A 15 -4.97 -1.62 -8.83
CA ARG A 15 -4.90 -3.09 -8.87
C ARG A 15 -3.55 -3.52 -9.42
N SER A 16 -3.15 -4.78 -9.27
CA SER A 16 -1.97 -5.30 -9.99
C SER A 16 -2.35 -5.73 -11.41
N SER A 17 -1.46 -5.52 -12.38
CA SER A 17 -1.71 -5.91 -13.78
C SER A 17 -0.41 -6.15 -14.54
N ASN A 18 -0.48 -6.97 -15.59
CA ASN A 18 0.63 -7.20 -16.51
C ASN A 18 0.43 -6.39 -17.78
N TYR A 19 1.47 -5.66 -18.21
CA TYR A 19 1.46 -4.89 -19.44
C TYR A 19 2.37 -5.57 -20.47
N LEU A 20 1.83 -5.82 -21.67
CA LEU A 20 2.58 -6.32 -22.81
C LEU A 20 2.89 -5.16 -23.76
N PHE A 21 4.17 -4.88 -23.95
CA PHE A 21 4.65 -3.90 -24.92
C PHE A 21 5.08 -4.62 -26.18
N ILE A 22 4.59 -4.16 -27.34
CA ILE A 22 4.98 -4.66 -28.65
C ILE A 22 5.55 -3.48 -29.43
N VAL A 23 6.81 -3.58 -29.81
CA VAL A 23 7.50 -2.59 -30.64
C VAL A 23 7.67 -3.19 -32.03
N ILE A 24 7.27 -2.46 -33.06
CA ILE A 24 7.38 -2.85 -34.47
C ILE A 24 8.21 -1.78 -35.18
N ASN A 25 9.29 -2.17 -35.85
CA ASN A 25 10.05 -1.23 -36.68
C ASN A 25 9.40 -1.10 -38.09
N PRO A 26 9.81 -0.11 -38.91
CA PRO A 26 9.29 0.06 -40.28
C PRO A 26 9.48 -1.17 -41.17
N ASP A 27 10.51 -1.98 -40.91
CA ASP A 27 10.80 -3.23 -41.63
C ASP A 27 9.92 -4.42 -41.18
N GLY A 28 9.04 -4.22 -40.19
CA GLY A 28 8.09 -5.24 -39.72
C GLY A 28 8.60 -6.18 -38.62
N CYS A 29 9.86 -6.05 -38.18
CA CYS A 29 10.41 -6.79 -37.05
C CYS A 29 9.73 -6.39 -35.73
N ARG A 30 9.34 -7.39 -34.94
CA ARG A 30 8.64 -7.20 -33.66
C ARG A 30 9.54 -7.56 -32.48
N LYS A 31 9.48 -6.76 -31.42
CA LYS A 31 10.02 -7.09 -30.09
C LYS A 31 8.93 -6.93 -29.04
N THR A 32 8.94 -7.82 -28.05
CA THR A 32 7.98 -7.82 -26.95
C THR A 32 8.67 -7.63 -25.61
N ALA A 33 8.04 -6.89 -24.70
CA ALA A 33 8.47 -6.77 -23.30
C ALA A 33 7.26 -6.91 -22.38
N LEU A 34 7.46 -7.58 -21.25
CA LEU A 34 6.46 -7.72 -20.19
C LEU A 34 6.87 -6.83 -19.01
N LEU A 35 5.91 -6.09 -18.47
CA LEU A 35 6.04 -5.35 -17.23
C LEU A 35 4.98 -5.84 -16.25
N GLU A 36 5.42 -6.37 -15.12
CA GLU A 36 4.56 -6.68 -14.00
C GLU A 36 4.41 -5.44 -13.10
N LEU A 37 3.18 -4.96 -12.95
CA LEU A 37 2.85 -3.88 -12.03
C LEU A 37 2.18 -4.49 -10.80
N ILE A 38 2.87 -4.42 -9.66
CA ILE A 38 2.36 -4.88 -8.36
C ILE A 38 1.89 -3.66 -7.55
N VAL A 39 0.60 -3.62 -7.23
CA VAL A 39 0.02 -2.63 -6.32
C VAL A 39 -0.33 -3.32 -5.02
N ASN A 40 0.38 -2.97 -3.94
CA ASN A 40 0.11 -3.51 -2.61
C ASN A 40 -1.13 -2.82 -2.01
N PRO A 41 -2.04 -3.58 -1.38
CA PRO A 41 -3.20 -3.00 -0.70
C PRO A 41 -2.78 -2.17 0.51
N GLN A 42 -3.66 -1.28 0.95
CA GLN A 42 -3.50 -0.61 2.24
C GLN A 42 -3.65 -1.62 3.40
N PRO A 43 -2.96 -1.41 4.53
CA PRO A 43 -3.09 -2.26 5.70
C PRO A 43 -4.47 -2.07 6.32
N ASN A 44 -5.07 -3.15 6.81
CA ASN A 44 -6.27 -3.04 7.63
C ASN A 44 -5.84 -2.79 9.08
N VAL A 45 -6.37 -1.73 9.68
CA VAL A 45 -6.10 -1.35 11.06
C VAL A 45 -7.33 -1.66 11.90
N THR A 46 -7.12 -2.43 12.97
CA THR A 46 -8.16 -2.74 13.96
C THR A 46 -7.73 -2.22 15.31
N THR A 47 -8.63 -1.51 15.99
CA THR A 47 -8.40 -0.92 17.30
C THR A 47 -9.40 -1.46 18.29
N VAL A 48 -8.91 -1.97 19.42
CA VAL A 48 -9.73 -2.40 20.55
C VAL A 48 -9.43 -1.47 21.71
N VAL A 49 -10.49 -0.87 22.27
CA VAL A 49 -10.41 0.03 23.42
C VAL A 49 -11.14 -0.61 24.58
N THR A 50 -10.44 -0.72 25.70
CA THR A 50 -11.01 -1.07 27.01
C THR A 50 -10.97 0.18 27.86
N ASN A 51 -12.13 0.67 28.29
CA ASN A 51 -12.20 1.82 29.18
C ASN A 51 -11.79 1.42 30.59
N GLU A 52 -11.34 2.41 31.36
CA GLU A 52 -11.15 2.22 32.80
C GLU A 52 -12.50 1.95 33.48
N VAL A 53 -12.49 1.13 34.53
CA VAL A 53 -13.71 0.77 35.28
C VAL A 53 -14.19 1.96 36.12
N CYS A 54 -13.26 2.67 36.76
CA CYS A 54 -13.48 3.86 37.55
C CYS A 54 -12.28 4.82 37.37
N ASP A 55 -12.46 6.09 37.71
CA ASP A 55 -11.39 7.08 37.65
C ASP A 55 -10.17 6.63 38.47
N ASN A 56 -8.98 6.73 37.86
CA ASN A 56 -7.68 6.39 38.45
C ASN A 56 -7.42 4.89 38.69
N GLU A 57 -8.27 3.99 38.20
CA GLU A 57 -7.99 2.55 38.24
C GLU A 57 -6.87 2.16 37.26
N ASN A 58 -6.63 2.96 36.22
CA ASN A 58 -5.56 2.75 35.23
C ASN A 58 -5.57 1.33 34.63
N ASN A 59 -6.75 0.72 34.56
CA ASN A 59 -7.01 -0.63 34.05
C ASN A 59 -7.60 -0.63 32.63
N GLY A 60 -7.70 0.55 32.02
CA GLY A 60 -8.02 0.74 30.61
C GLY A 60 -6.85 0.36 29.72
N SER A 61 -7.14 0.02 28.47
CA SER A 61 -6.11 -0.33 27.49
C SER A 61 -6.55 -0.03 26.06
N VAL A 62 -5.57 0.25 25.21
CA VAL A 62 -5.78 0.36 23.76
C VAL A 62 -4.86 -0.63 23.07
N THR A 63 -5.44 -1.56 22.33
CA THR A 63 -4.71 -2.52 21.50
C THR A 63 -4.92 -2.17 20.04
N VAL A 64 -3.83 -1.98 19.30
CA VAL A 64 -3.84 -1.74 17.86
C VAL A 64 -3.21 -2.93 17.16
N SER A 65 -3.93 -3.52 16.21
CA SER A 65 -3.42 -4.57 15.33
C SER A 65 -3.52 -4.11 13.89
N THR A 66 -2.48 -4.44 13.12
CA THR A 66 -2.44 -4.17 11.68
C THR A 66 -2.27 -5.48 10.95
N THR A 67 -3.04 -5.67 9.88
CA THR A 67 -2.84 -6.78 8.94
C THR A 67 -2.51 -6.20 7.58
N SER A 68 -1.38 -6.59 7.03
CA SER A 68 -0.96 -6.18 5.69
C SER A 68 -0.49 -7.37 4.88
N THR A 69 -0.74 -7.32 3.58
CA THR A 69 -0.25 -8.31 2.61
C THR A 69 0.96 -7.80 1.83
N GLY A 70 1.43 -6.57 2.09
CA GLY A 70 2.61 -6.01 1.42
C GLY A 70 3.25 -4.86 2.18
N GLY A 71 4.56 -4.95 2.42
CA GLY A 71 5.39 -3.86 2.97
C GLY A 71 5.31 -3.66 4.50
N SER A 72 6.27 -2.88 5.00
CA SER A 72 6.33 -2.39 6.39
C SER A 72 5.54 -1.09 6.53
N TYR A 73 4.85 -0.91 7.65
CA TYR A 73 4.09 0.31 7.95
C TYR A 73 4.49 0.86 9.31
N GLU A 74 4.46 2.18 9.43
CA GLU A 74 4.56 2.88 10.71
C GLU A 74 3.16 3.32 11.15
N TYR A 75 2.84 3.12 12.43
CA TYR A 75 1.61 3.64 13.02
C TYR A 75 1.96 4.54 14.21
N ARG A 76 1.11 5.54 14.42
CA ARG A 76 1.22 6.46 15.56
C ARG A 76 -0.07 6.41 16.36
N ILE A 77 0.05 6.08 17.64
CA ILE A 77 -1.05 6.18 18.60
C ILE A 77 -0.99 7.59 19.20
N THR A 78 -2.08 8.34 19.06
CA THR A 78 -2.23 9.63 19.73
C THR A 78 -3.21 9.44 20.87
N SER A 79 -2.71 9.53 22.10
CA SER A 79 -3.57 9.57 23.29
C SER A 79 -4.08 11.00 23.46
N THR A 80 -5.37 11.22 23.24
CA THR A 80 -6.05 12.39 23.79
C THR A 80 -6.38 12.03 25.22
N ALA A 81 -5.65 12.58 26.19
CA ALA A 81 -5.98 12.44 27.59
C ALA A 81 -7.48 12.74 27.78
N PHE A 82 -8.19 11.88 28.50
CA PHE A 82 -9.55 12.19 28.92
C PHE A 82 -9.46 13.46 29.78
N PRO A 83 -10.20 14.54 29.48
CA PRO A 83 -10.18 15.71 30.33
C PRO A 83 -10.72 15.29 31.71
N ILE A 84 -9.87 15.40 32.73
CA ILE A 84 -10.29 15.42 34.13
C ILE A 84 -11.14 16.66 34.41
#